data_AF-A0AAW9QMV2-F1
#
_entry.id   AF-A0AAW9QMV2-F1
#
_cell.length_a   1.000
_cell.length_b   1.000
_cell.length_c   1.000
_cell.angle_alpha   90.00
_cell.angle_beta   90.00
_cell.angle_gamma   90.00
#
_symmetry.space_group_name_H-M   'P 1'
#
loop_
_entity.id
_entity.type
_entity.pdbx_description
1 polymer ?
#
loop_
_entity_poly.entity_id
_entity_poly.type
_entity_poly.pdbx_seq_one_letter_code
_entity_poly.pdbx_strand_id
1 'polypeptide(L)'
;MKRTLRSLVFTACALAGMSAFAQQSGAVRIEFQGPGGHSSSNYGRTSAVHAAGRAVILMQQTLPAGSYTVTNLTGGNSVNSIASDGLIELRLRAADATAYQALVAAVTEIANAGAAAENAFRNVKVGDLTAGAPAWIRATVTQP
;
A
#
# COMPACT_ATOMS: atom_id res chain seq x y z
N MET A 1 -5.39 59.10 -51.19
CA MET A 1 -4.07 58.59 -50.77
C MET A 1 -4.28 57.32 -49.97
N LYS A 2 -3.95 56.16 -50.55
CA LYS A 2 -4.23 54.81 -50.03
C LYS A 2 -3.09 54.38 -49.09
N ARG A 3 -3.36 54.14 -47.81
CA ARG A 3 -2.38 53.59 -46.85
C ARG A 3 -2.74 52.14 -46.50
N THR A 4 -2.13 51.26 -47.28
CA THR A 4 -1.69 49.86 -47.04
C THR A 4 -2.01 49.22 -45.69
N LEU A 5 -2.83 48.18 -45.74
CA LEU A 5 -2.95 47.07 -44.79
C LEU A 5 -1.57 46.40 -44.59
N ARG A 6 -1.12 46.23 -43.34
CA ARG A 6 0.08 45.45 -43.00
C ARG A 6 -0.29 44.23 -42.17
N SER A 7 -0.19 43.09 -42.86
CA SER A 7 0.37 41.81 -42.41
C SER A 7 -0.20 41.14 -41.16
N LEU A 8 -1.10 40.20 -41.44
CA LEU A 8 -1.45 39.02 -40.66
C LEU A 8 -0.36 37.95 -40.87
N VAL A 9 0.43 37.58 -39.85
CA VAL A 9 1.28 36.36 -39.83
C VAL A 9 1.32 35.87 -38.37
N PHE A 10 0.50 34.87 -38.03
CA PHE A 10 0.85 33.45 -37.89
C PHE A 10 1.71 33.12 -36.65
N THR A 11 1.05 32.98 -35.50
CA THR A 11 1.49 32.05 -34.45
C THR A 11 0.32 31.10 -34.17
N ALA A 12 0.19 30.07 -35.01
CA ALA A 12 -0.60 28.91 -34.68
C ALA A 12 0.12 28.19 -33.54
N CYS A 13 -0.36 28.41 -32.31
CA CYS A 13 0.01 27.59 -31.17
C CYS A 13 -0.39 26.16 -31.49
N ALA A 14 0.57 25.31 -31.85
CA ALA A 14 0.35 23.88 -32.05
C ALA A 14 0.08 23.24 -30.68
N LEU A 15 -1.17 23.35 -30.20
CA LEU A 15 -1.69 22.65 -29.03
C LEU A 15 -2.28 21.27 -29.39
N ALA A 16 -1.97 20.74 -30.57
CA ALA A 16 -2.40 19.42 -30.98
C ALA A 16 -1.40 18.36 -30.47
N GLY A 17 -1.67 17.76 -29.31
CA GLY A 17 -1.04 16.49 -28.94
C GLY A 17 -0.82 16.22 -27.45
N MET A 18 -1.06 17.18 -26.55
CA MET A 18 -0.99 16.87 -25.11
C MET A 18 -2.29 16.22 -24.66
N SER A 19 -2.45 14.93 -24.95
CA SER A 19 -3.25 14.07 -24.08
C SER A 19 -2.55 14.08 -22.73
N ALA A 20 -2.90 15.05 -21.88
CA ALA A 20 -2.58 14.99 -20.47
C ALA A 20 -3.37 13.79 -19.91
N PHE A 21 -2.78 12.60 -19.97
CA PHE A 21 -3.17 11.54 -19.06
C PHE A 21 -3.07 12.16 -17.67
N ALA A 22 -4.22 12.36 -17.03
CA ALA A 22 -4.27 12.98 -15.72
C ALA A 22 -3.68 11.98 -14.73
N GLN A 23 -2.37 12.10 -14.52
CA GLN A 23 -1.62 11.30 -13.57
C GLN A 23 -2.33 11.32 -12.22
N GLN A 24 -2.70 10.15 -11.74
CA GLN A 24 -3.43 9.97 -10.50
C GLN A 24 -2.45 9.63 -9.37
N SER A 25 -2.63 10.27 -8.22
CA SER A 25 -1.88 9.94 -7.02
C SER A 25 -2.77 10.02 -5.80
N GLY A 26 -2.54 9.13 -4.83
CA GLY A 26 -3.35 9.09 -3.63
C GLY A 26 -2.69 8.29 -2.53
N ALA A 27 -3.23 8.46 -1.32
CA ALA A 27 -2.79 7.73 -0.15
C ALA A 27 -3.50 6.36 -0.10
N VAL A 28 -2.77 5.35 0.36
CA VAL A 28 -3.31 4.04 0.69
C VAL A 28 -2.74 3.62 2.03
N ARG A 29 -3.59 3.05 2.88
CA ARG A 29 -3.23 2.55 4.19
C ARG A 29 -3.48 1.05 4.25
N ILE A 30 -2.53 0.31 4.81
CA ILE A 30 -2.65 -1.12 5.10
C ILE A 30 -2.54 -1.31 6.60
N GLU A 31 -3.55 -1.91 7.21
CA GLU A 31 -3.61 -2.24 8.63
C GLU A 31 -3.54 -3.75 8.81
N PHE A 32 -2.67 -4.20 9.70
CA PHE A 32 -2.51 -5.59 10.10
C PHE A 32 -2.94 -5.75 11.55
N GLN A 33 -3.77 -6.76 11.82
CA GLN A 33 -4.24 -7.06 13.17
C GLN A 33 -3.98 -8.53 13.53
N GLY A 34 -3.32 -8.74 14.66
CA GLY A 34 -3.00 -10.05 15.23
C GLY A 34 -3.37 -10.16 16.72
N PRO A 35 -3.05 -11.30 17.35
CA PRO A 35 -3.45 -11.61 18.73
C PRO A 35 -2.64 -10.85 19.80
N GLY A 36 -1.43 -10.39 19.47
CA GLY A 36 -0.48 -9.84 20.44
C GLY A 36 -0.13 -10.81 21.58
N GLY A 37 0.36 -10.27 22.69
CA GLY A 37 0.66 -11.01 23.91
C GLY A 37 2.06 -10.74 24.47
N HIS A 38 2.38 -11.38 25.60
CA HIS A 38 3.70 -11.27 26.22
C HIS A 38 4.73 -12.03 25.39
N SER A 39 5.82 -11.37 24.98
CA SER A 39 6.82 -11.95 24.05
C SER A 39 7.43 -13.27 24.51
N SER A 40 7.70 -13.43 25.82
CA SER A 40 8.24 -14.67 26.39
C SER A 40 7.18 -15.77 26.56
N SER A 41 6.11 -15.51 27.32
CA SER A 41 5.09 -16.53 27.64
C SER A 41 4.18 -16.90 26.46
N ASN A 42 4.11 -16.06 25.43
CA ASN A 42 3.32 -16.32 24.21
C ASN A 42 4.20 -16.47 22.97
N TYR A 43 5.47 -16.85 23.16
CA TYR A 43 6.38 -17.15 22.06
C TYR A 43 5.73 -18.13 21.06
N GLY A 44 5.93 -17.86 19.76
CA GLY A 44 5.33 -18.65 18.68
C GLY A 44 4.03 -18.07 18.11
N ARG A 45 3.40 -17.08 18.75
CA ARG A 45 2.29 -16.34 18.12
C ARG A 45 2.75 -15.52 16.90
N THR A 46 1.80 -15.25 16.01
CA THR A 46 1.98 -14.35 14.86
C THR A 46 2.14 -12.90 15.31
N SER A 47 2.96 -12.15 14.59
CA SER A 47 3.21 -10.72 14.83
C SER A 47 2.71 -9.88 13.66
N ALA A 48 1.86 -8.88 13.93
CA ALA A 48 1.33 -8.00 12.89
C ALA A 48 2.43 -7.15 12.21
N VAL A 49 3.45 -6.68 12.96
CA VAL A 49 4.60 -5.98 12.38
C VAL A 49 5.43 -6.88 11.49
N HIS A 50 5.56 -8.18 11.79
CA HIS A 50 6.24 -9.11 10.89
C HIS A 50 5.46 -9.31 9.59
N ALA A 51 4.13 -9.42 9.65
CA ALA A 51 3.29 -9.46 8.46
C ALA A 51 3.44 -8.20 7.60
N ALA A 52 3.48 -7.03 8.23
CA ALA A 52 3.72 -5.76 7.54
C ALA A 52 5.10 -5.73 6.86
N GLY A 53 6.16 -6.18 7.55
CA GLY A 53 7.50 -6.29 6.98
C GLY A 53 7.56 -7.21 5.75
N ARG A 54 6.88 -8.37 5.81
CA ARG A 54 6.76 -9.30 4.68
C ARG A 54 6.04 -8.65 3.50
N ALA A 55 4.97 -7.88 3.75
CA ALA A 55 4.25 -7.15 2.71
C ALA A 55 5.15 -6.09 2.04
N VAL A 56 5.98 -5.36 2.79
CA VAL A 56 6.92 -4.37 2.22
C VAL A 56 7.93 -5.02 1.27
N ILE A 57 8.51 -6.15 1.68
CA ILE A 57 9.45 -6.91 0.84
C ILE A 57 8.76 -7.35 -0.45
N LEU A 58 7.54 -7.87 -0.36
CA LEU A 58 6.77 -8.31 -1.52
C LEU A 58 6.38 -7.15 -2.45
N MET A 59 6.00 -5.99 -1.90
CA MET A 59 5.74 -4.77 -2.69
C MET A 59 6.95 -4.38 -3.53
N GLN A 60 8.16 -4.41 -2.94
CA GLN A 60 9.39 -4.08 -3.65
C GLN A 60 9.70 -5.06 -4.79
N GLN A 61 9.29 -6.31 -4.66
CA GLN A 61 9.54 -7.35 -5.68
C GLN A 61 8.52 -7.31 -6.82
N THR A 62 7.31 -6.82 -6.59
CA THR A 62 6.17 -7.03 -7.50
C THR A 62 5.57 -5.76 -8.07
N LEU A 63 5.62 -4.63 -7.35
CA LEU A 63 5.08 -3.38 -7.85
C LEU A 63 6.08 -2.67 -8.79
N PRO A 64 5.59 -1.99 -9.85
CA PRO A 64 6.47 -1.26 -10.75
C PRO A 64 7.30 -0.20 -10.02
N ALA A 65 8.58 -0.06 -10.39
CA ALA A 65 9.45 0.95 -9.80
C ALA A 65 8.86 2.36 -9.97
N GLY A 66 8.86 3.16 -8.90
CA GLY A 66 8.31 4.52 -8.89
C GLY A 66 6.78 4.62 -8.78
N SER A 67 6.05 3.50 -8.82
CA SER A 67 4.57 3.49 -8.67
C SER A 67 4.10 3.69 -7.23
N TYR A 68 4.99 3.54 -6.24
CA TYR A 68 4.65 3.70 -4.83
C TYR A 68 5.79 4.32 -4.01
N THR A 69 5.45 4.82 -2.83
CA THR A 69 6.39 5.25 -1.80
C THR A 69 5.81 4.87 -0.45
N VAL A 70 6.55 4.10 0.36
CA VAL A 70 6.18 3.87 1.77
C VAL A 70 6.51 5.14 2.55
N THR A 71 5.50 5.80 3.10
CA THR A 71 5.65 7.04 3.88
C THR A 71 5.72 6.77 5.37
N ASN A 72 5.17 5.65 5.83
CA ASN A 72 5.22 5.25 7.24
C ASN A 72 5.15 3.72 7.35
N LEU A 73 5.86 3.17 8.34
CA LEU A 73 5.74 1.79 8.79
C LEU A 73 5.86 1.79 10.30
N THR A 74 4.79 1.40 10.99
CA THR A 74 4.73 1.44 12.46
C THR A 74 3.87 0.30 13.00
N GLY A 75 3.94 0.05 14.30
CA GLY A 75 3.11 -0.92 15.00
C GLY A 75 3.80 -1.50 16.23
N GLY A 76 2.99 -2.08 17.12
CA GLY A 76 3.45 -2.65 18.38
C GLY A 76 3.67 -1.59 19.46
N ASN A 77 3.48 -2.00 20.72
CA ASN A 77 3.44 -1.08 21.86
C ASN A 77 4.72 -1.09 22.73
N SER A 78 5.44 -2.21 22.76
CA SER A 78 6.63 -2.39 23.62
C SER A 78 7.50 -3.51 23.08
N VAL A 79 8.81 -3.44 23.37
CA VAL A 79 9.79 -4.47 23.03
C VAL A 79 9.48 -5.83 23.68
N ASN A 80 8.74 -5.83 24.79
CA ASN A 80 8.37 -7.05 25.52
C ASN A 80 7.03 -7.65 25.07
N SER A 81 6.42 -7.10 24.02
CA SER A 81 5.10 -7.51 23.53
C SER A 81 5.17 -7.99 22.08
N ILE A 82 4.44 -9.05 21.77
CA ILE A 82 4.16 -9.42 20.38
C ILE A 82 3.24 -8.36 19.79
N ALA A 83 3.57 -7.83 18.62
CA ALA A 83 2.81 -6.76 18.00
C ALA A 83 1.39 -7.24 17.63
N SER A 84 0.39 -6.63 18.27
CA SER A 84 -1.03 -6.80 17.94
C SER A 84 -1.42 -6.09 16.66
N ASP A 85 -0.73 -5.00 16.33
CA ASP A 85 -1.05 -4.10 15.24
C ASP A 85 0.20 -3.85 14.38
N GLY A 86 -0.05 -3.51 13.11
CA GLY A 86 0.95 -3.08 12.16
C GLY A 86 0.29 -2.17 11.13
N LEU A 87 0.99 -1.12 10.73
CA LEU A 87 0.48 -0.10 9.82
C LEU A 87 1.51 0.18 8.75
N ILE A 88 1.06 0.23 7.50
CA ILE A 88 1.82 0.76 6.37
C ILE A 88 1.01 1.89 5.76
N GLU A 89 1.65 3.05 5.60
CA GLU A 89 1.09 4.15 4.82
C GLU A 89 1.90 4.32 3.54
N LEU A 90 1.17 4.43 2.43
CA LEU A 90 1.70 4.44 1.08
C LEU A 90 1.18 5.66 0.34
N ARG A 91 2.02 6.20 -0.55
CA ARG A 91 1.58 7.07 -1.63
C ARG A 91 1.74 6.34 -2.95
N LEU A 92 0.66 6.17 -3.70
CA LEU A 92 0.66 5.57 -5.03
C LEU A 92 0.70 6.65 -6.12
N ARG A 93 1.30 6.31 -7.26
CA ARG A 93 1.35 7.14 -8.48
C ARG A 93 1.06 6.27 -9.69
N ALA A 94 0.09 6.68 -10.50
CA ALA A 94 -0.37 5.96 -11.68
C ALA A 94 -0.65 6.91 -12.84
N ALA A 95 -0.58 6.40 -14.07
CA ALA A 95 -0.80 7.20 -15.28
C ALA A 95 -2.24 7.74 -15.39
N ASP A 96 -3.22 6.99 -14.87
CA ASP A 96 -4.63 7.33 -14.90
C ASP A 96 -5.39 6.64 -13.74
N ALA A 97 -6.71 6.85 -13.67
CA ALA A 97 -7.57 6.30 -12.63
C ALA A 97 -7.68 4.77 -12.68
N THR A 98 -7.68 4.16 -13.87
CA THR A 98 -7.78 2.70 -14.04
C THR A 98 -6.49 2.03 -13.53
N ALA A 99 -5.34 2.57 -13.91
CA ALA A 99 -4.05 2.13 -13.41
C ALA A 99 -3.91 2.32 -11.89
N TYR A 100 -4.48 3.39 -11.34
CA TYR A 100 -4.50 3.60 -9.89
C TYR A 100 -5.28 2.51 -9.15
N GLN A 101 -6.47 2.14 -9.63
CA GLN A 101 -7.26 1.07 -9.02
C GLN A 101 -6.59 -0.30 -9.17
N ALA A 102 -5.88 -0.55 -10.28
CA ALA A 102 -5.08 -1.75 -10.44
C ALA A 102 -3.94 -1.82 -9.41
N LEU A 103 -3.24 -0.71 -9.13
CA LEU A 103 -2.23 -0.67 -8.07
C LEU A 103 -2.84 -0.90 -6.68
N VAL A 104 -4.02 -0.33 -6.41
CA VAL A 104 -4.71 -0.55 -5.12
C VAL A 104 -5.08 -2.02 -4.95
N ALA A 105 -5.60 -2.67 -5.98
CA ALA A 105 -5.90 -4.10 -5.97
C ALA A 105 -4.64 -4.95 -5.72
N ALA A 106 -3.54 -4.65 -6.43
CA ALA A 106 -2.26 -5.32 -6.22
C ALA A 106 -1.75 -5.13 -4.77
N VAL A 107 -1.87 -3.92 -4.22
CA VAL A 107 -1.54 -3.64 -2.81
C VAL A 107 -2.41 -4.47 -1.86
N THR A 108 -3.70 -4.63 -2.13
CA THR A 108 -4.59 -5.50 -1.36
C THR A 108 -4.17 -6.97 -1.40
N GLU A 109 -3.81 -7.49 -2.57
CA GLU A 109 -3.29 -8.85 -2.70
C GLU A 109 -1.98 -9.04 -1.92
N ILE A 110 -1.06 -8.07 -2.01
CA ILE A 110 0.22 -8.09 -1.29
C ILE A 110 0.00 -8.03 0.23
N ALA A 111 -0.93 -7.21 0.69
CA ALA A 111 -1.29 -7.13 2.11
C ALA A 111 -1.77 -8.51 2.63
N ASN A 112 -2.68 -9.15 1.88
CA ASN A 112 -3.18 -10.47 2.21
C ASN A 112 -2.07 -11.53 2.15
N ALA A 113 -1.18 -11.47 1.17
CA ALA A 113 -0.05 -12.38 1.05
C ALA A 113 0.96 -12.21 2.21
N GLY A 114 1.23 -10.98 2.66
CA GLY A 114 2.08 -10.70 3.81
C GLY A 114 1.50 -11.28 5.12
N ALA A 115 0.19 -11.11 5.33
CA ALA A 115 -0.53 -11.73 6.44
C ALA A 115 -0.49 -13.26 6.37
N ALA A 116 -0.77 -13.84 5.19
CA ALA A 116 -0.74 -15.28 4.97
C ALA A 116 0.66 -15.87 5.21
N ALA A 117 1.72 -15.17 4.80
CA ALA A 117 3.10 -15.62 5.00
C ALA A 117 3.49 -15.67 6.49
N GLU A 118 3.06 -14.71 7.31
CA GLU A 118 3.28 -14.76 8.75
C GLU A 118 2.44 -15.85 9.43
N ASN A 119 1.18 -16.00 9.02
CA ASN A 119 0.31 -17.07 9.50
C ASN A 119 0.92 -18.45 9.19
N ALA A 120 1.38 -18.67 7.97
CA ALA A 120 2.05 -19.90 7.55
C ALA A 120 3.36 -20.14 8.32
N PHE A 121 4.18 -19.10 8.51
CA PHE A 121 5.42 -19.19 9.27
C PHE A 121 5.20 -19.65 10.72
N ARG A 122 4.08 -19.26 11.34
CA ARG A 122 3.69 -19.70 12.69
C ARG A 122 2.75 -20.90 12.71
N ASN A 123 2.46 -21.50 11.56
CA ASN A 123 1.53 -22.62 11.41
C ASN A 123 0.13 -22.32 12.00
N VAL A 124 -0.37 -21.10 11.80
CA VAL A 124 -1.70 -20.64 12.24
C VAL A 124 -2.64 -20.57 11.04
N LYS A 125 -3.87 -21.06 11.20
CA LYS A 125 -4.90 -21.09 10.17
C LYS A 125 -6.01 -20.08 10.48
N VAL A 126 -6.73 -19.70 9.43
CA VAL A 126 -7.94 -18.88 9.58
C VAL A 126 -8.95 -19.64 10.44
N GLY A 127 -9.45 -18.99 11.48
CA GLY A 127 -10.37 -19.58 12.46
C GLY A 127 -9.69 -20.06 13.74
N ASP A 128 -8.37 -20.24 13.75
CA ASP A 128 -7.66 -20.57 14.97
C ASP A 128 -7.80 -19.45 16.01
N LEU A 129 -7.96 -19.85 17.27
CA LEU A 129 -8.12 -18.95 18.40
C LEU A 129 -6.97 -19.08 19.38
N THR A 130 -6.64 -17.97 20.04
CA THR A 130 -5.72 -17.94 21.17
C THR A 130 -6.29 -17.03 22.24
N ALA A 131 -6.47 -17.58 23.45
CA ALA A 131 -7.16 -16.89 24.55
C ALA A 131 -8.53 -16.28 24.15
N GLY A 132 -9.29 -16.96 23.29
CA GLY A 132 -10.61 -16.52 22.83
C GLY A 132 -10.61 -15.44 21.73
N ALA A 133 -9.44 -14.96 21.29
CA ALA A 133 -9.31 -14.03 20.17
C ALA A 133 -8.70 -14.73 18.93
N PRO A 134 -8.89 -14.21 17.71
CA PRO A 134 -8.27 -14.77 16.53
C PRO A 134 -6.74 -14.82 16.65
N ALA A 135 -6.17 -16.01 16.42
CA ALA A 135 -4.72 -16.21 16.45
C ALA A 135 -4.02 -15.79 15.17
N TRP A 136 -4.77 -15.62 14.06
CA TRP A 136 -4.23 -15.32 12.73
C TRP A 136 -4.23 -13.81 12.45
N ILE A 137 -3.29 -13.37 11.61
CA ILE A 137 -3.16 -12.00 11.13
C ILE A 137 -4.21 -11.71 10.06
N ARG A 138 -4.95 -10.62 10.25
CA ARG A 138 -5.85 -10.00 9.27
C ARG A 138 -5.19 -8.77 8.66
N ALA A 139 -5.43 -8.52 7.38
CA ALA A 139 -5.05 -7.29 6.72
C ALA A 139 -6.29 -6.54 6.20
N THR A 140 -6.28 -5.21 6.31
CA THR A 140 -7.32 -4.32 5.77
C THR A 140 -6.64 -3.21 4.99
N VAL A 141 -7.15 -2.90 3.80
CA VAL A 141 -6.64 -1.80 2.96
C VAL A 141 -7.70 -0.71 2.83
N THR A 142 -7.30 0.55 3.04
CA THR A 142 -8.18 1.71 2.93
C THR A 142 -7.54 2.83 2.10
N GLN A 143 -8.38 3.66 1.49
CA GLN A 143 -8.00 4.85 0.72
C GLN A 143 -8.52 6.08 1.48
N PRO A 144 -7.71 6.66 2.38
CA PRO A 144 -8.11 7.81 3.19
C PRO A 144 -8.22 9.11 2.39
#